data_AF-D7GI86-F1
#
_entry.id   AF-D7GI86-F1
#
_cell.length_a   1.000
_cell.length_b   1.000
_cell.length_c   1.000
_cell.angle_alpha   90.00
_cell.angle_beta   90.00
_cell.angle_gamma   90.00
#
_symmetry.space_group_name_H-M   'P 1'
#
loop_
_entity.id
_entity.type
_entity.pdbx_description
1 polymer ?
#
loop_
_entity_poly.entity_id
_entity_poly.type
_entity_poly.pdbx_seq_one_letter_code
_entity_poly.pdbx_strand_id
1 'polypeptide(L)'
;MFGWLRIRSGNIWPSVFGHAALNGTAGFLGLVVAAGESPSVLATSPLGWIGWTLVALVVVVLALAGQFRGKDQWAVNVAKAPAVGPSPFQP
;
A
#
# COMPACT_ATOMS: atom_id res chain seq x y z
N MET A 1 0.08 1.22 5.41
CA MET A 1 -0.22 1.19 3.96
C MET A 1 1.03 1.08 3.08
N PHE A 2 2.02 1.97 3.18
CA PHE A 2 3.15 1.98 2.22
C PHE A 2 4.02 0.70 2.22
N GLY A 3 4.30 0.12 3.40
CA GLY A 3 4.98 -1.19 3.49
C GLY A 3 4.20 -2.33 2.80
N TRP A 4 2.87 -2.29 2.85
CA TRP A 4 2.01 -3.25 2.14
C TRP A 4 2.09 -3.07 0.62
N LEU A 5 2.10 -1.82 0.12
CA LEU A 5 2.28 -1.53 -1.31
C LEU A 5 3.61 -2.09 -1.84
N ARG A 6 4.68 -2.04 -1.05
CA ARG A 6 5.95 -2.66 -1.42
C ARG A 6 5.84 -4.17 -1.56
N ILE A 7 5.26 -4.85 -0.56
CA ILE A 7 5.09 -6.31 -0.60
C ILE A 7 4.17 -6.72 -1.76
N ARG A 8 3.09 -5.96 -1.99
CA ARG A 8 2.07 -6.31 -2.99
C ARG A 8 2.54 -6.12 -4.43
N SER A 9 3.36 -5.10 -4.67
CA SER A 9 3.89 -4.78 -6.01
C SER A 9 5.26 -5.40 -6.30
N GLY A 10 5.98 -5.88 -5.26
CA GLY A 10 7.39 -6.25 -5.38
C GLY A 10 8.30 -5.05 -5.71
N ASN A 11 7.78 -3.83 -5.69
CA ASN A 11 8.45 -2.61 -6.11
C ASN A 11 8.44 -1.57 -4.98
N ILE A 12 9.53 -0.83 -4.86
CA ILE A 12 9.75 0.16 -3.81
C ILE A 12 9.12 1.50 -4.18
N TRP A 13 9.06 1.81 -5.48
CA TRP A 13 8.63 3.10 -6.01
C TRP A 13 7.20 3.51 -5.59
N PRO A 14 6.19 2.61 -5.61
CA PRO A 14 4.84 2.96 -5.14
C PRO A 14 4.82 3.37 -3.66
N SER A 15 5.61 2.70 -2.82
CA SER A 15 5.75 3.03 -1.40
C SER A 15 6.45 4.37 -1.22
N VAL A 16 7.49 4.66 -2.00
CA VAL A 16 8.25 5.92 -1.94
C VAL A 16 7.36 7.09 -2.33
N PHE A 17 6.67 7.03 -3.48
CA PHE A 17 5.80 8.12 -3.93
C PHE A 17 4.65 8.37 -2.97
N GLY A 18 3.99 7.31 -2.49
CA GLY A 18 2.90 7.46 -1.52
C GLY A 18 3.35 8.11 -0.22
N HIS A 19 4.52 7.71 0.30
CA HIS A 19 5.06 8.28 1.52
C HIS A 19 5.55 9.73 1.34
N ALA A 20 6.22 10.02 0.22
CA ALA A 20 6.69 11.37 -0.09
C ALA A 20 5.52 12.34 -0.29
N ALA A 21 4.47 11.93 -1.00
CA ALA A 21 3.26 12.73 -1.18
C ALA A 21 2.60 13.07 0.17
N LEU A 22 2.45 12.07 1.06
CA LEU A 22 1.90 12.30 2.40
C LEU A 22 2.70 13.36 3.18
N ASN A 23 4.03 13.22 3.20
CA ASN A 23 4.91 14.19 3.86
C ASN A 23 4.82 15.58 3.22
N GLY A 24 4.81 15.67 1.89
CA GLY A 24 4.68 16.94 1.17
C GLY A 24 3.38 17.68 1.49
N THR A 25 2.30 16.93 1.75
CA THR A 25 1.00 17.52 2.14
C THR A 25 0.87 17.83 3.63
N ALA A 26 1.80 17.41 4.49
CA ALA A 26 1.66 17.57 5.95
C ALA A 26 1.55 19.04 6.38
N GLY A 27 2.20 19.96 5.67
CA GLY A 27 2.15 21.40 5.94
C GLY A 27 0.84 22.10 5.58
N PHE A 28 -0.03 21.47 4.77
CA PHE A 28 -1.28 22.10 4.31
C PHE A 28 -2.23 22.43 5.46
N LEU A 29 -2.21 21.63 6.53
CA LEU A 29 -3.04 21.89 7.70
C LEU A 29 -2.73 23.24 8.35
N GLY A 30 -1.45 23.63 8.36
CA GLY A 30 -1.02 24.92 8.86
C GLY A 30 -1.55 26.09 8.03
N LEU A 31 -1.66 25.93 6.70
CA LEU A 31 -2.26 26.94 5.82
C LEU A 31 -3.76 27.12 6.09
N VAL A 32 -4.48 26.01 6.32
CA VAL A 32 -5.91 26.04 6.63
C VAL A 32 -6.18 26.74 7.97
N VAL A 33 -5.37 26.47 8.99
CA VAL A 33 -5.45 27.17 10.28
C VAL A 33 -5.06 28.64 10.14
N ALA A 34 -4.02 28.95 9.37
CA ALA A 34 -3.60 30.33 9.11
C ALA A 34 -4.67 31.14 8.35
N ALA A 35 -5.54 30.48 7.59
CA ALA A 35 -6.70 31.09 6.94
C ALA A 35 -7.88 31.37 7.89
N GLY A 36 -7.74 31.06 9.19
CA GLY A 36 -8.77 31.27 10.21
C GLY A 36 -9.74 30.10 10.39
N GLU A 37 -9.53 29.01 9.65
CA GLU A 37 -10.41 27.85 9.72
C GLU A 37 -10.07 26.96 10.93
N SER A 38 -11.08 26.29 11.48
CA SER A 38 -10.93 25.34 12.59
C SER A 38 -11.16 23.90 12.11
N PRO A 39 -10.16 23.27 11.47
CA PRO A 39 -10.33 21.94 10.89
C PRO A 39 -10.65 20.88 11.94
N SER A 40 -11.76 20.16 11.73
CA SER A 40 -12.17 19.04 12.57
C SER A 40 -11.16 17.89 12.53
N VAL A 41 -10.81 17.37 13.71
CA VAL A 41 -9.93 16.19 13.87
C VAL A 41 -10.49 14.96 13.14
N LEU A 42 -11.81 14.83 13.06
CA LEU A 42 -12.48 13.74 12.32
C LEU A 42 -12.23 13.80 10.81
N ALA A 43 -11.96 15.00 10.30
CA ALA A 43 -11.61 15.21 8.90
C ALA A 43 -10.10 15.08 8.68
N THR A 44 -9.29 15.71 9.53
CA THR A 44 -7.88 15.98 9.22
C THR A 44 -6.88 15.00 9.84
N SER A 45 -7.33 14.17 10.80
CA SER A 45 -6.48 13.11 11.30
C SER A 45 -6.20 12.06 10.21
N PRO A 46 -5.06 11.35 10.27
CA PRO A 46 -4.77 10.25 9.34
C PRO A 46 -5.80 9.11 9.39
N LEU A 47 -6.49 8.95 10.53
CA LEU A 47 -7.59 8.01 10.73
C LEU A 47 -8.97 8.64 10.42
N GLY A 48 -9.01 9.91 10.07
CA GLY A 48 -10.21 10.63 9.66
C GLY A 48 -10.70 10.19 8.29
N TRP A 49 -11.88 10.67 7.91
CA TRP A 49 -12.52 10.25 6.67
C TRP A 49 -11.73 10.66 5.42
N ILE A 50 -10.96 11.76 5.46
CA ILE A 50 -10.08 12.16 4.34
C ILE A 50 -8.99 11.11 4.12
N GLY A 51 -8.34 10.65 5.20
CA GLY A 51 -7.32 9.60 5.15
C GLY A 51 -7.87 8.29 4.58
N TRP A 52 -9.04 7.86 5.05
CA TRP A 52 -9.70 6.66 4.53
C TRP A 52 -10.18 6.79 3.09
N THR A 53 -10.62 7.98 2.67
CA THR A 53 -10.99 8.24 1.27
C THR A 53 -9.78 8.08 0.35
N LEU A 54 -8.61 8.56 0.77
CA LEU A 54 -7.33 8.35 0.06
C LEU A 54 -6.97 6.87 -0.06
N VAL A 55 -7.13 6.09 1.02
CA VAL A 55 -6.94 4.64 1.01
C VAL A 55 -7.89 3.97 0.01
N ALA A 56 -9.18 4.31 0.06
CA ALA A 56 -10.19 3.77 -0.84
C ALA A 56 -9.86 4.10 -2.31
N LEU A 57 -9.43 5.33 -2.59
CA LEU A 57 -9.00 5.76 -3.93
C LEU A 57 -7.83 4.89 -4.45
N VAL A 58 -6.81 4.67 -3.61
CA VAL A 58 -5.68 3.79 -3.97
C VAL A 58 -6.14 2.38 -4.27
N VAL A 59 -7.06 1.82 -3.46
CA VAL A 59 -7.62 0.49 -3.71
C VAL A 59 -8.38 0.44 -5.04
N VAL A 60 -9.19 1.46 -5.36
CA VAL A 60 -9.91 1.57 -6.64
C VAL A 60 -8.92 1.61 -7.80
N VAL A 61 -7.89 2.44 -7.74
CA VAL A 61 -6.85 2.52 -8.79
C VAL A 61 -6.17 1.16 -8.99
N LEU A 62 -5.82 0.46 -7.91
CA LEU A 62 -5.22 -0.87 -8.00
C LEU A 62 -6.20 -1.90 -8.61
N ALA A 63 -7.49 -1.81 -8.28
CA ALA A 63 -8.52 -2.67 -8.85
C ALA A 63 -8.71 -2.44 -10.35
N LEU A 64 -8.78 -1.17 -10.76
CA LEU A 64 -8.85 -0.77 -12.18
C LEU A 64 -7.59 -1.18 -12.95
N ALA A 65 -6.42 -1.09 -12.32
CA ALA A 65 -5.16 -1.58 -12.86
C ALA A 65 -5.06 -3.12 -12.90
N GLY A 66 -6.12 -3.84 -12.50
CA GLY A 66 -6.17 -5.30 -12.53
C GLY A 66 -5.23 -5.97 -11.53
N GLN A 67 -4.70 -5.24 -10.55
CA GLN A 67 -3.70 -5.78 -9.62
C GLN A 67 -4.26 -6.92 -8.78
N PHE A 68 -5.57 -6.95 -8.53
CA PHE A 68 -6.25 -8.02 -7.80
C PHE A 68 -6.60 -9.25 -8.65
N ARG A 69 -6.33 -9.25 -9.96
CA ARG A 69 -6.55 -10.41 -10.83
C ARG A 69 -5.42 -11.42 -10.58
N GLY A 70 -5.69 -12.42 -9.76
CA GLY A 70 -4.73 -13.42 -9.34
C GLY A 70 -4.10 -14.15 -10.53
N LYS A 71 -2.78 -14.20 -10.57
CA LYS A 71 -2.10 -15.38 -11.05
C LYS A 71 -1.82 -16.21 -9.80
N ASP A 72 -2.36 -17.42 -9.69
CA ASP A 72 -1.98 -18.38 -8.64
C ASP A 72 -0.55 -18.87 -8.88
N GLN A 73 0.41 -17.94 -8.77
CA GLN A 73 1.82 -18.20 -8.96
C GLN A 73 2.31 -19.17 -7.89
N TRP A 74 1.69 -19.19 -6.71
CA TRP A 74 2.02 -20.14 -5.66
C TRP A 74 1.75 -21.59 -6.10
N ALA A 75 0.57 -21.87 -6.67
CA ALA A 75 0.22 -23.21 -7.16
C ALA A 75 1.08 -23.59 -8.38
N VAL A 76 1.33 -22.62 -9.27
CA VAL A 76 2.21 -22.80 -10.44
C VAL A 76 3.67 -23.07 -10.01
N ASN A 77 4.17 -22.38 -8.99
CA ASN A 77 5.55 -22.53 -8.52
C ASN A 77 5.75 -23.82 -7.72
N VAL A 78 4.74 -24.25 -6.94
CA VAL A 78 4.75 -25.55 -6.26
C VAL A 78 4.71 -26.69 -7.27
N ALA A 79 3.89 -26.58 -8.32
CA ALA A 79 3.84 -27.56 -9.39
C ALA A 79 5.14 -27.65 -10.21
N LYS A 80 5.89 -26.55 -10.30
CA LYS A 80 7.17 -26.47 -11.03
C LYS A 80 8.40 -26.75 -10.15
N ALA A 81 8.23 -26.86 -8.84
CA ALA A 81 9.34 -27.13 -7.93
C ALA A 81 9.94 -28.51 -8.28
N PRO A 82 11.26 -28.61 -8.50
CA PRO A 82 11.89 -29.90 -8.71
C PRO A 82 11.63 -30.79 -7.49
N ALA A 83 11.42 -32.09 -7.71
CA ALA A 83 11.34 -33.05 -6.63
C ALA A 83 12.56 -32.85 -5.72
N VAL A 84 12.32 -32.45 -4.47
CA VAL A 84 13.37 -32.32 -3.48
C VAL A 84 14.01 -33.70 -3.37
N GLY A 85 15.23 -33.84 -3.89
CA GLY A 85 16.02 -35.04 -3.72
C GLY A 85 16.19 -35.35 -2.23
N PRO A 86 16.46 -36.62 -1.87
CA PRO A 86 16.56 -37.02 -0.48
C PRO A 86 17.48 -36.07 0.29
N SER A 87 17.00 -35.60 1.45
CA SER A 87 17.74 -34.67 2.28
C SER A 87 19.09 -35.32 2.65
N PRO A 88 20.23 -34.60 2.56
CA PRO A 88 21.52 -35.13 2.96
C PRO A 88 21.62 -35.44 4.48
N PHE A 89 20.55 -35.16 5.23
CA PHE A 89 20.43 -35.37 6.67
C PHE A 89 19.41 -36.47 7.05
N GLN A 90 19.10 -37.41 6.16
CA GLN A 90 18.38 -38.62 6.59
C GLN A 90 19.32 -39.51 7.43
N PRO A 91 18.89 -40.01 8.60
CA PRO A 91 19.69 -40.87 9.48
C PRO A 91 19.97 -42.24 8.87
#